data_AF-A0A850LV55-F1
#
_entry.id   AF-A0A850LV55-F1
#
_cell.length_a   1.000
_cell.length_b   1.000
_cell.length_c   1.000
_cell.angle_alpha   90.00
_cell.angle_beta   90.00
_cell.angle_gamma   90.00
#
_symmetry.space_group_name_H-M   'P 1'
#
loop_
_entity.id
_entity.type
_entity.pdbx_description
1 polymer ?
#
loop_
_entity_poly.entity_id
_entity_poly.type
_entity_poly.pdbx_seq_one_letter_code
_entity_poly.pdbx_strand_id
1 'polypeptide(L)'
;MSEELKPEFITERTEIKGTQCSFQIAFIKQKWAIRIIDHKENKVIKVAELKKISSTYITHVIQDIIGRKFGEDVQIDEMDLGGKMAELLKQINDFQK
;
A
#
# COMPACT_ATOMS: atom_id res chain seq x y z
N MET A 1 23.21 -13.70 4.22
CA MET A 1 23.02 -12.24 4.17
C MET A 1 21.78 -11.99 3.34
N SER A 2 20.66 -11.56 3.93
CA SER A 2 19.46 -11.24 3.16
C SER A 2 19.68 -9.88 2.53
N GLU A 3 19.72 -9.80 1.20
CA GLU A 3 19.58 -8.53 0.49
C GLU A 3 18.23 -7.93 0.91
N GLU A 4 18.25 -6.95 1.80
CA GLU A 4 17.07 -6.12 2.05
C GLU A 4 16.69 -5.47 0.73
N LEU A 5 15.54 -5.87 0.19
CA LEU A 5 14.94 -5.27 -1.01
C LEU A 5 14.66 -3.80 -0.72
N LYS A 6 15.65 -2.93 -0.99
CA LYS A 6 15.52 -1.49 -0.83
C LYS A 6 14.65 -0.95 -1.95
N PRO A 7 13.57 -0.22 -1.62
CA PRO A 7 12.76 0.43 -2.63
C PRO A 7 13.55 1.56 -3.29
N GLU A 8 13.49 1.64 -4.61
CA GLU A 8 14.05 2.73 -5.42
C GLU A 8 13.22 4.01 -5.27
N PHE A 9 11.92 3.83 -5.03
CA PHE A 9 10.98 4.89 -4.72
C PHE A 9 9.96 4.38 -3.71
N ILE A 10 9.50 5.27 -2.82
CA ILE A 10 8.43 4.97 -1.88
C ILE A 10 7.57 6.22 -1.68
N THR A 11 6.26 6.04 -1.71
CA THR A 11 5.31 7.11 -1.39
C THR A 11 5.29 7.38 0.11
N GLU A 12 4.65 8.49 0.50
CA GLU A 12 4.33 8.74 1.90
C GLU A 12 3.51 7.60 2.54
N ARG A 13 3.61 7.48 3.86
CA ARG A 13 2.88 6.48 4.65
C ARG A 13 1.44 6.93 4.85
N THR A 14 0.52 6.09 4.43
CA THR A 14 -0.91 6.38 4.49
C THR A 14 -1.63 5.45 5.44
N GLU A 15 -2.40 5.98 6.37
CA GLU A 15 -3.16 5.19 7.34
C GLU A 15 -4.41 4.55 6.72
N ILE A 16 -4.65 3.28 7.05
CA ILE A 16 -5.86 2.53 6.68
C ILE A 16 -6.82 2.63 7.87
N LYS A 17 -7.80 3.53 7.77
CA LYS A 17 -8.83 3.71 8.81
C LYS A 17 -9.53 2.40 9.13
N GLY A 18 -9.86 2.21 10.40
CA GLY A 18 -10.48 0.97 10.90
C GLY A 18 -9.49 -0.17 11.17
N THR A 19 -8.18 0.05 10.98
CA THR A 19 -7.14 -0.95 11.22
C THR A 19 -5.95 -0.36 11.97
N GLN A 20 -5.05 -1.21 12.47
CA GLN A 20 -3.74 -0.79 13.01
C GLN A 20 -2.64 -0.85 11.95
N CYS A 21 -3.00 -0.53 10.71
CA CYS A 21 -2.13 -0.66 9.56
C CYS A 21 -2.05 0.65 8.76
N SER A 22 -0.88 0.86 8.16
CA SER A 22 -0.67 1.82 7.10
C SER A 22 -0.25 1.09 5.83
N PHE A 23 -0.36 1.76 4.69
CA PHE A 23 0.23 1.32 3.45
C PHE A 23 1.21 2.34 2.87
N GLN A 24 2.10 1.85 2.03
CA GLN A 24 2.98 2.64 1.16
C GLN A 24 3.06 1.95 -0.19
N ILE A 25 3.15 2.71 -1.27
CA ILE A 25 3.45 2.16 -2.59
C ILE A 25 4.95 2.34 -2.82
N ALA A 26 5.61 1.27 -3.25
CA ALA A 26 7.04 1.22 -3.45
C ALA A 26 7.37 0.67 -4.84
N PHE A 27 8.43 1.21 -5.43
CA PHE A 27 9.05 0.66 -6.63
C PHE A 27 10.25 -0.19 -6.21
N ILE A 28 10.20 -1.50 -6.47
CA ILE A 28 11.19 -2.48 -6.02
C ILE A 28 11.54 -3.38 -7.20
N LYS A 29 12.82 -3.41 -7.60
CA LYS A 29 13.30 -4.29 -8.69
C LYS A 29 12.47 -4.10 -9.97
N GLN A 30 12.28 -2.85 -10.37
CA GLN A 30 11.49 -2.46 -11.56
C GLN A 30 9.99 -2.83 -11.51
N LYS A 31 9.45 -3.15 -10.32
CA LYS A 31 8.04 -3.48 -10.13
C LYS A 31 7.41 -2.62 -9.06
N TRP A 32 6.18 -2.22 -9.31
CA TRP A 32 5.36 -1.58 -8.29
C TRP A 32 4.83 -2.60 -7.30
N ALA A 33 4.88 -2.25 -6.02
CA ALA A 33 4.36 -3.08 -4.95
C ALA A 33 3.71 -2.20 -3.88
N ILE A 34 2.70 -2.75 -3.22
CA ILE A 34 2.14 -2.17 -2.01
C ILE A 34 2.74 -2.86 -0.78
N ARG A 35 3.17 -2.05 0.19
CA ARG A 35 3.71 -2.47 1.47
C ARG A 35 2.68 -2.15 2.54
N ILE A 36 2.20 -3.15 3.27
CA ILE A 36 1.37 -2.97 4.44
C ILE A 36 2.25 -3.00 5.67
N ILE A 37 2.07 -2.03 6.56
CA ILE A 37 2.91 -1.78 7.73
C ILE A 37 2.03 -1.81 8.95
N ASP A 38 2.39 -2.65 9.91
CA ASP A 38 1.72 -2.74 11.20
C ASP A 38 2.23 -1.64 12.13
N HIS A 39 1.32 -0.91 12.78
CA HIS A 39 1.68 0.17 13.68
C HIS A 39 2.28 -0.30 14.99
N LYS A 40 1.84 -1.46 15.52
CA LYS A 40 2.34 -1.97 16.80
C LYS A 40 3.80 -2.36 16.68
N GLU A 41 4.15 -3.05 15.60
CA GLU A 41 5.52 -3.52 15.38
C GLU A 41 6.37 -2.53 14.57
N ASN A 42 5.74 -1.52 13.97
CA ASN A 42 6.34 -0.59 13.01
C ASN A 42 7.13 -1.32 11.89
N LYS A 43 6.60 -2.46 11.43
CA LYS A 43 7.24 -3.35 10.47
C LYS A 43 6.33 -3.62 9.28
N VAL A 44 6.95 -3.84 8.12
CA VAL A 44 6.23 -4.33 6.95
C VAL A 44 5.78 -5.76 7.21
N ILE A 45 4.47 -5.96 7.22
CA ILE A 45 3.84 -7.27 7.44
C ILE A 45 3.45 -7.95 6.14
N LYS A 46 3.31 -7.18 5.05
CA LYS A 46 2.98 -7.72 3.73
C LYS A 46 3.54 -6.84 2.63
N VAL A 47 4.06 -7.47 1.59
CA VAL A 47 4.37 -6.83 0.31
C VAL A 47 3.60 -7.57 -0.77
N ALA A 48 2.86 -6.83 -1.59
CA ALA A 48 2.10 -7.39 -2.71
C ALA A 48 2.44 -6.64 -4.00
N GLU A 49 2.77 -7.38 -5.05
CA GLU A 49 3.04 -6.81 -6.37
C GLU A 49 1.77 -6.19 -6.99
N LEU A 50 1.89 -4.97 -7.49
CA LEU A 50 0.83 -4.27 -8.18
C LEU A 50 0.95 -4.50 -9.69
N LYS A 51 0.00 -5.23 -10.26
CA LYS A 51 -0.07 -5.44 -11.72
C LYS A 51 -0.48 -4.19 -12.50
N LYS A 52 -1.18 -3.26 -11.83
CA LYS A 52 -1.69 -2.02 -12.39
C LYS A 52 -1.59 -0.92 -11.34
N ILE A 53 -1.27 0.29 -11.78
CA ILE A 53 -1.22 1.49 -10.94
C ILE A 53 -2.49 2.30 -11.19
N SER A 54 -3.53 1.97 -10.44
CA SER A 54 -4.83 2.64 -10.51
C SER A 54 -5.50 2.60 -9.15
N SER A 55 -6.25 3.64 -8.81
CA SER A 55 -6.83 3.80 -7.48
C SER A 55 -7.68 2.61 -7.07
N THR A 56 -8.66 2.23 -7.90
CA THR A 56 -9.57 1.10 -7.67
C THR A 56 -8.83 -0.22 -7.44
N TYR A 57 -7.83 -0.53 -8.28
CA TYR A 57 -7.08 -1.79 -8.14
C TYR A 57 -6.29 -1.84 -6.83
N ILE A 58 -5.64 -0.74 -6.46
CA ILE A 58 -4.84 -0.69 -5.23
C ILE A 58 -5.76 -0.78 -4.01
N THR A 59 -6.91 -0.10 -4.01
CA THR A 59 -7.93 -0.21 -2.96
C THR A 59 -8.39 -1.65 -2.78
N HIS A 60 -8.75 -2.35 -3.87
CA HIS A 60 -9.13 -3.77 -3.79
C HIS A 60 -8.02 -4.66 -3.25
N VAL A 61 -6.75 -4.42 -3.64
CA VAL A 61 -5.61 -5.18 -3.10
C VAL A 61 -5.45 -4.94 -1.59
N ILE A 62 -5.62 -3.70 -1.12
CA ILE A 62 -5.57 -3.38 0.31
C ILE A 62 -6.70 -4.10 1.05
N GLN A 63 -7.93 -4.04 0.54
CA GLN A 63 -9.09 -4.72 1.11
C GLN A 63 -8.87 -6.23 1.21
N ASP A 64 -8.38 -6.89 0.15
CA ASP A 64 -8.09 -8.33 0.18
C ASP A 64 -7.00 -8.68 1.21
N ILE A 65 -5.92 -7.88 1.30
CA ILE A 65 -4.85 -8.13 2.27
C ILE A 65 -5.35 -7.95 3.71
N ILE A 66 -6.07 -6.87 3.98
CA ILE A 66 -6.59 -6.54 5.31
C ILE A 66 -7.68 -7.51 5.72
N GLY A 67 -8.64 -7.81 4.82
CA GLY A 67 -9.72 -8.77 5.06
C GLY A 67 -9.19 -10.15 5.41
N ARG A 68 -8.15 -10.63 4.72
CA ARG A 68 -7.49 -11.90 5.08
C ARG A 68 -6.75 -11.86 6.42
N LYS A 69 -6.23 -10.71 6.84
CA LYS A 69 -5.44 -10.59 8.07
C LYS A 69 -6.31 -10.37 9.32
N PHE A 70 -7.37 -9.58 9.19
CA PHE A 70 -8.17 -9.10 10.32
C PHE A 70 -9.63 -9.60 10.29
N GLY A 71 -10.05 -10.29 9.23
CA GLY A 71 -11.42 -10.75 9.01
C GLY A 71 -12.16 -9.90 7.97
N GLU A 72 -13.14 -10.51 7.30
CA GLU A 72 -13.96 -9.87 6.26
C GLU A 72 -14.86 -8.74 6.82
N ASP A 73 -15.05 -8.68 8.14
CA ASP A 73 -15.85 -7.65 8.82
C ASP A 73 -15.17 -6.29 8.93
N VAL A 74 -13.88 -6.19 8.55
CA VAL A 74 -13.16 -4.91 8.53
C VAL A 74 -13.66 -4.04 7.38
N GLN A 75 -14.48 -3.04 7.71
CA GLN A 75 -14.95 -2.05 6.75
C GLN A 75 -13.85 -1.02 6.48
N ILE A 76 -13.29 -1.08 5.26
CA ILE A 76 -12.40 -0.05 4.74
C ILE A 76 -13.23 0.96 3.97
N ASP A 77 -13.19 2.23 4.39
CA ASP A 77 -13.83 3.34 3.68
C ASP A 77 -13.12 3.60 2.34
N GLU A 78 -13.76 3.21 1.24
CA GLU A 78 -13.23 3.37 -0.12
C GLU A 78 -13.07 4.83 -0.55
N MET A 79 -13.91 5.74 -0.03
CA MET A 79 -13.83 7.16 -0.38
C MET A 79 -12.60 7.80 0.28
N ASP A 80 -12.35 7.51 1.57
CA ASP A 80 -11.15 7.99 2.27
C ASP A 80 -9.88 7.44 1.59
N LEU A 81 -9.88 6.14 1.26
CA LEU A 81 -8.75 5.52 0.59
C LEU A 81 -8.53 6.12 -0.80
N GLY A 82 -9.61 6.28 -1.57
CA GLY A 82 -9.56 6.81 -2.94
C GLY A 82 -9.03 8.24 -3.00
N GLY A 83 -9.42 9.09 -2.05
CA GLY A 83 -8.92 10.46 -1.94
C GLY A 83 -7.41 10.51 -1.70
N LYS A 84 -6.92 9.75 -0.71
CA LYS A 84 -5.48 9.65 -0.42
C LYS A 84 -4.71 9.00 -1.57
N MET A 85 -5.32 8.04 -2.24
CA MET A 85 -4.71 7.36 -3.40
C MET A 85 -4.43 8.33 -4.56
N ALA A 86 -5.26 9.36 -4.77
CA ALA A 86 -5.02 10.35 -5.81
C ALA A 86 -3.68 11.09 -5.62
N GLU A 87 -3.35 11.45 -4.37
CA GLU A 87 -2.09 12.11 -4.02
C GLU A 87 -0.89 11.16 -4.20
N LEU A 88 -1.02 9.90 -3.77
CA LEU A 88 0.02 8.88 -3.95
C LEU A 88 0.28 8.59 -5.43
N LEU A 89 -0.79 8.47 -6.24
CA LEU A 89 -0.69 8.25 -7.67
C LEU A 89 -0.05 9.42 -8.39
N LYS A 90 -0.26 10.66 -7.90
CA LYS A 90 0.44 11.84 -8.41
C LYS A 90 1.95 11.74 -8.16
N GLN A 91 2.38 11.35 -6.96
CA GLN A 91 3.81 11.14 -6.65
C GLN A 91 4.43 10.06 -7.54
N ILE A 92 3.69 8.97 -7.80
CA ILE A 92 4.12 7.90 -8.70
C ILE A 92 4.28 8.42 -10.13
N ASN A 93 3.30 9.16 -10.64
CA ASN A 93 3.37 9.74 -11.97
C ASN A 93 4.52 10.73 -12.13
N ASP A 94 4.81 11.52 -11.09
CA ASP A 94 5.93 12.47 -11.11
C ASP A 94 7.30 11.74 -11.07
N PHE A 95 7.38 10.57 -10.43
CA PHE A 95 8.58 9.70 -10.49
C PHE A 95 8.77 9.00 -11.85
N GLN A 96 7.70 8.75 -12.60
CA GLN A 96 7.77 8.09 -13.91
C GLN A 96 8.12 9.03 -15.08
N LYS A 97 8.15 10.35 -14.86
CA LYS A 97 8.50 11.37 -15.86
C LYS A 97 10.00 11.64 -15.89
#